data_AF-X0TGK4-F1
#
_entry.id   AF-X0TGK4-F1
#
_cell.length_a   1.000
_cell.length_b   1.000
_cell.length_c   1.000
_cell.angle_alpha   90.00
_cell.angle_beta   90.00
_cell.angle_gamma   90.00
#
_symmetry.space_group_name_H-M   'P 1'
#
loop_
_entity.id
_entity.type
_entity.pdbx_description
1 polymer ?
#
loop_
_entity_poly.entity_id
_entity_poly.type
_entity_poly.pdbx_seq_one_letter_code
_entity_poly.pdbx_strand_id
1 'polypeptide(L)'
;LITHPSQDWHPDHVACHQIVNAAKFQAKLTKTESEYLEHYPKHVLYFDHSHLKEKNRKLDFLIDISDSMEEKINALKAYKTQFVDNKKHLKIFDYIRERAGFLGYQIGVRYAEGFVNSEYLM
;
A
#
# COMPACT_ATOMS: atom_id res chain seq x y z
N LEU A 1 -8.07 -7.53 1.80
CA LEU A 1 -8.09 -6.10 2.20
C LEU A 1 -6.69 -5.56 2.06
N ILE A 2 -6.52 -4.36 1.48
CA ILE A 2 -5.21 -3.71 1.34
C ILE A 2 -5.30 -2.36 2.07
N THR A 3 -4.32 -2.02 2.92
CA THR A 3 -4.33 -0.77 3.69
C THR A 3 -2.92 -0.31 4.07
N HIS A 4 -2.79 0.84 4.73
CA HIS A 4 -1.52 1.38 5.20
C HIS A 4 -0.93 0.54 6.34
N PRO A 5 0.40 0.41 6.45
CA PRO A 5 1.07 -0.06 7.66
C PRO A 5 1.08 1.00 8.76
N SER A 6 1.43 0.60 9.98
CA SER A 6 1.43 1.47 11.17
C SER A 6 2.62 2.43 11.27
N GLN A 7 3.74 2.14 10.59
CA GLN A 7 4.97 2.93 10.67
C GLN A 7 5.11 3.89 9.49
N ASP A 8 4.38 4.99 9.57
CA ASP A 8 4.31 6.01 8.52
C ASP A 8 4.54 7.43 9.07
N TRP A 9 5.14 8.31 8.26
CA TRP A 9 5.32 9.71 8.62
C TRP A 9 4.03 10.52 8.56
N HIS A 10 3.05 10.12 7.74
CA HIS A 10 1.78 10.81 7.61
C HIS A 10 0.79 10.31 8.68
N PRO A 11 0.32 11.18 9.60
CA PRO A 11 -0.56 10.76 10.69
C PRO A 11 -1.86 10.11 10.20
N ASP A 12 -2.43 10.60 9.08
CA ASP A 12 -3.66 10.03 8.54
C ASP A 12 -3.48 8.59 8.02
N HIS A 13 -2.29 8.21 7.54
CA HIS A 13 -2.02 6.82 7.17
C HIS A 13 -2.04 5.91 8.41
N VAL A 14 -1.50 6.39 9.53
CA VAL A 14 -1.51 5.68 10.82
C VAL A 14 -2.94 5.56 11.36
N ALA A 15 -3.73 6.63 11.29
CA ALA A 15 -5.14 6.61 11.68
C ALA A 15 -5.95 5.63 10.80
N CYS A 16 -5.75 5.65 9.48
CA CYS A 16 -6.38 4.72 8.54
C CYS A 16 -6.04 3.27 8.87
N HIS A 17 -4.76 2.96 9.17
CA HIS A 17 -4.35 1.64 9.62
C HIS A 17 -5.14 1.18 10.85
N GLN A 18 -5.30 2.05 11.85
CA GLN A 18 -6.05 1.72 13.08
C GLN A 18 -7.53 1.48 12.80
N ILE A 19 -8.17 2.38 12.03
CA ILE A 19 -9.60 2.30 11.69
C ILE A 19 -9.88 1.00 10.92
N VAL A 20 -9.09 0.72 9.88
CA VAL A 20 -9.32 -0.44 9.02
C VAL A 20 -9.14 -1.76 9.78
N ASN A 21 -8.16 -1.85 10.68
CA ASN A 21 -7.96 -3.05 11.50
C ASN A 21 -9.05 -3.23 12.57
N ALA A 22 -9.52 -2.14 13.19
CA ALA A 22 -10.67 -2.19 14.10
C ALA A 22 -11.94 -2.63 13.34
N ALA A 23 -12.18 -2.06 12.16
CA ALA A 23 -13.31 -2.42 11.30
C ALA A 23 -13.26 -3.89 10.85
N LYS A 24 -12.09 -4.43 10.49
CA LYS A 24 -11.91 -5.86 10.19
C LYS A 24 -12.38 -6.75 11.35
N PHE A 25 -12.05 -6.36 12.59
CA PHE A 25 -12.46 -7.11 13.78
C PHE A 25 -13.97 -7.00 14.01
N GLN A 26 -14.55 -5.81 13.84
CA GLN A 26 -15.98 -5.57 14.03
C GLN A 26 -16.83 -6.26 12.96
N ALA A 27 -16.35 -6.30 11.70
CA ALA A 27 -17.09 -6.87 10.58
C ALA A 27 -17.41 -8.37 10.74
N LYS A 28 -16.66 -9.12 11.56
CA LYS A 28 -16.93 -10.54 11.83
C LYS A 28 -17.84 -10.79 13.05
N LEU A 29 -18.29 -9.75 13.74
CA LEU A 29 -19.10 -9.90 14.95
C LEU A 29 -20.55 -10.18 14.57
N THR A 30 -21.08 -11.31 15.04
CA THR A 30 -22.45 -11.77 14.76
C THR A 30 -23.50 -11.15 15.69
N LYS A 31 -23.08 -10.45 16.75
CA LYS A 31 -23.96 -9.84 17.77
C LYS A 31 -23.86 -8.32 17.74
N THR A 32 -24.13 -7.72 16.59
CA THR A 32 -24.12 -6.26 16.40
C THR A 32 -25.44 -5.79 15.81
N GLU A 33 -25.73 -4.49 15.90
CA GLU A 33 -26.88 -3.85 15.25
C GLU A 33 -26.63 -3.58 13.75
N SER A 34 -25.61 -4.21 13.16
CA SER A 34 -25.28 -3.98 11.75
C SER A 34 -26.35 -4.54 10.82
N GLU A 35 -26.72 -3.74 9.81
CA GLU A 35 -27.64 -4.15 8.74
C GLU A 35 -26.97 -5.07 7.71
N TYR A 36 -25.65 -5.24 7.78
CA TYR A 36 -24.84 -6.00 6.83
C TYR A 36 -24.50 -7.39 7.36
N LEU A 37 -24.37 -8.36 6.44
CA LEU A 37 -23.89 -9.70 6.77
C LEU A 37 -22.47 -9.63 7.36
N GLU A 38 -22.21 -10.51 8.33
CA GLU A 38 -20.88 -10.65 8.88
C GLU A 38 -19.88 -11.09 7.81
N HIS A 39 -18.71 -10.47 7.85
CA HIS A 39 -17.64 -10.76 6.91
C HIS A 39 -16.29 -10.71 7.62
N TYR A 40 -15.51 -11.77 7.45
CA TYR A 40 -14.12 -11.81 7.90
C TYR A 40 -13.18 -11.78 6.70
N PRO A 41 -12.51 -10.64 6.41
CA PRO A 41 -11.51 -10.58 5.37
C PRO A 41 -10.38 -11.57 5.66
N LYS A 42 -10.20 -12.55 4.77
CA LYS A 42 -9.19 -13.62 4.92
C LYS A 42 -7.78 -13.07 5.09
N HIS A 43 -7.41 -12.04 4.32
CA HIS A 43 -6.09 -11.43 4.38
C HIS A 43 -6.16 -9.91 4.47
N VAL A 44 -5.23 -9.34 5.24
CA VAL A 44 -4.94 -7.90 5.26
C VAL A 44 -3.49 -7.72 4.84
N LEU A 45 -3.30 -6.96 3.77
CA LEU A 45 -2.01 -6.68 3.17
C LEU A 45 -1.66 -5.21 3.38
N TYR A 46 -0.41 -4.95 3.77
CA TYR A 46 0.13 -3.62 3.92
C TYR A 46 1.09 -3.32 2.79
N PHE A 47 0.82 -2.28 1.99
CA PHE A 47 1.59 -1.94 0.80
C PHE A 47 2.81 -1.05 1.10
N ASP A 48 3.88 -1.25 0.35
CA ASP A 48 5.08 -0.40 0.34
C ASP A 48 4.79 0.96 -0.32
N HIS A 49 5.24 2.07 0.28
CA HIS A 49 5.04 3.41 -0.29
C HIS A 49 6.00 4.48 0.25
N SER A 50 5.94 5.68 -0.36
CA SER A 50 6.90 6.77 -0.16
C SER A 50 6.89 7.42 1.23
N HIS A 51 5.89 7.19 2.07
CA HIS A 51 5.76 7.85 3.38
C HIS A 51 6.19 6.98 4.57
N LEU A 52 6.58 5.72 4.31
CA LEU A 52 7.05 4.82 5.36
C LEU A 52 8.25 5.38 6.11
N LYS A 53 8.27 5.20 7.43
CA LYS A 53 9.42 5.57 8.28
C LYS A 53 10.64 4.72 7.97
N GLU A 54 10.44 3.42 7.80
CA GLU A 54 11.49 2.46 7.50
C GLU A 54 11.44 2.06 6.02
N LYS A 55 12.37 2.58 5.21
CA LYS A 55 12.43 2.30 3.75
C LYS A 55 12.91 0.89 3.41
N ASN A 56 13.66 0.28 4.31
CA ASN A 56 14.24 -1.06 4.15
C ASN A 56 13.48 -2.13 4.93
N ARG A 57 12.23 -1.82 5.32
CA ARG A 57 11.35 -2.79 5.98
C ARG A 57 11.27 -4.06 5.16
N LYS A 58 11.33 -5.21 5.84
CA LYS A 58 11.13 -6.52 5.22
C LYS A 58 9.73 -6.63 4.61
N LEU A 59 9.68 -7.00 3.34
CA LEU A 59 8.46 -7.30 2.59
C LEU A 59 8.30 -8.82 2.56
N ASP A 60 7.06 -9.30 2.71
CA ASP A 60 6.80 -10.75 2.78
C ASP A 60 6.71 -11.38 1.39
N PHE A 61 6.19 -10.62 0.43
CA PHE A 61 6.14 -11.03 -0.97
C PHE A 61 6.13 -9.81 -1.88
N LEU A 62 6.56 -10.05 -3.12
CA LEU A 62 6.58 -9.07 -4.19
C LEU A 62 5.66 -9.57 -5.32
N ILE A 63 5.03 -8.63 -6.02
CA ILE A 63 4.19 -8.90 -7.19
C ILE A 63 4.84 -8.23 -8.40
N ASP A 64 5.05 -9.00 -9.47
CA ASP A 64 5.48 -8.44 -10.76
C ASP A 64 4.41 -7.51 -11.31
N ILE A 65 4.80 -6.25 -11.55
CA ILE A 65 3.95 -5.21 -12.15
C ILE A 65 4.56 -4.67 -13.44
N SER A 66 5.45 -5.42 -14.08
CA SER A 66 6.20 -4.98 -15.27
C SER A 66 5.28 -4.51 -16.39
N ASP A 67 4.17 -5.23 -16.62
CA ASP A 67 3.19 -4.93 -17.67
C ASP A 67 2.25 -3.77 -17.30
N SER A 68 2.09 -3.48 -16.01
CA SER A 68 1.18 -2.44 -15.49
C SER A 68 1.90 -1.17 -15.03
N MET A 69 3.22 -1.09 -15.18
CA MET A 69 3.99 0.03 -14.63
C MET A 69 3.61 1.39 -15.24
N GLU A 70 3.36 1.44 -16.55
CA GLU A 70 2.94 2.69 -17.19
C GLU A 70 1.50 3.07 -16.83
N GLU A 71 0.63 2.10 -16.60
CA GLU A 71 -0.73 2.34 -16.09
C GLU A 71 -0.67 2.96 -14.68
N LYS A 72 0.18 2.43 -13.79
CA LYS A 72 0.42 3.00 -12.46
C LYS A 72 0.90 4.45 -12.54
N ILE A 73 1.86 4.74 -13.43
CA ILE A 73 2.35 6.12 -13.61
C ILE A 73 1.25 7.05 -14.14
N ASN A 74 0.43 6.57 -15.07
CA ASN A 74 -0.70 7.34 -15.59
C ASN A 74 -1.79 7.58 -14.53
N ALA A 75 -2.06 6.60 -13.67
CA ALA A 75 -2.96 6.76 -12.52
C ALA A 75 -2.47 7.86 -11.57
N LEU A 76 -1.16 7.92 -11.30
CA LEU A 76 -0.57 9.03 -10.52
C LEU A 76 -0.72 10.38 -11.24
N LYS A 77 -0.43 10.45 -12.55
CA LYS A 77 -0.58 11.69 -13.33
C LYS A 77 -2.02 12.21 -13.39
N ALA A 78 -3.02 11.35 -13.17
CA ALA A 78 -4.42 11.77 -13.10
C ALA A 78 -4.68 12.75 -11.95
N TYR A 79 -3.91 12.67 -10.85
CA TYR A 79 -3.94 13.64 -9.74
C TYR A 79 -3.12 14.90 -10.09
N LYS A 80 -3.58 15.64 -11.11
CA LYS A 80 -2.84 16.77 -11.70
C LYS A 80 -2.35 17.79 -10.66
N THR A 81 -3.22 18.20 -9.74
CA THR A 81 -2.89 19.19 -8.70
C THR A 81 -1.82 18.70 -7.72
N GLN A 82 -1.65 17.39 -7.57
CA GLN A 82 -0.66 16.80 -6.66
C GLN A 82 0.68 16.56 -7.34
N PHE A 83 0.69 16.03 -8.57
CA PHE A 83 1.92 15.49 -9.18
C PHE A 83 2.31 16.09 -10.53
N VAL A 84 1.44 16.85 -11.19
CA VAL A 84 1.73 17.46 -12.50
C VAL A 84 1.93 18.96 -12.36
N ASP A 85 0.96 19.65 -11.75
CA ASP A 85 0.97 21.11 -11.61
C ASP A 85 1.88 21.56 -10.45
N ASN A 86 2.10 20.67 -9.48
CA ASN A 86 2.92 20.92 -8.31
C ASN A 86 4.40 20.62 -8.58
N LYS A 87 5.16 21.66 -8.91
CA LYS A 87 6.61 21.58 -9.20
C LYS A 87 7.47 21.06 -8.05
N LYS A 88 6.94 20.95 -6.81
CA LYS A 88 7.69 20.36 -5.69
C LYS A 88 7.81 18.83 -5.79
N HIS A 89 6.93 18.18 -6.56
CA HIS A 89 6.83 16.71 -6.61
C HIS A 89 7.36 16.11 -7.92
N LEU A 90 8.09 16.87 -8.73
CA LEU A 90 8.54 16.45 -10.08
C LEU A 90 9.30 15.11 -10.09
N LYS A 91 9.98 14.77 -8.99
CA LYS A 91 10.78 13.53 -8.87
C LYS A 91 9.98 12.31 -8.40
N ILE A 92 8.68 12.44 -8.13
CA ILE A 92 7.89 11.32 -7.60
C ILE A 92 7.81 10.16 -8.59
N PHE A 93 7.70 10.44 -9.89
CA PHE A 93 7.60 9.40 -10.91
C PHE A 93 8.90 8.60 -11.03
N ASP A 94 10.03 9.28 -10.92
CA ASP A 94 11.36 8.65 -10.92
C ASP A 94 11.51 7.79 -9.67
N TYR A 95 11.19 8.32 -8.49
CA TYR A 95 11.20 7.56 -7.23
C TYR A 95 10.34 6.29 -7.30
N ILE A 96 9.12 6.39 -7.85
CA ILE A 96 8.23 5.23 -7.99
C ILE A 96 8.83 4.19 -8.94
N ARG A 97 9.44 4.62 -10.05
CA ARG A 97 10.13 3.72 -10.98
C ARG A 97 11.36 3.07 -10.38
N GLU A 98 12.18 3.84 -9.68
CA GLU A 98 13.39 3.35 -9.01
C GLU A 98 13.04 2.35 -7.91
N ARG A 99 12.04 2.65 -7.08
CA ARG A 99 11.60 1.74 -6.03
C ARG A 99 11.02 0.45 -6.61
N ALA A 100 10.15 0.55 -7.62
CA ALA A 100 9.59 -0.63 -8.26
C ALA A 100 10.67 -1.46 -8.97
N GLY A 101 11.67 -0.81 -9.59
CA GLY A 101 12.79 -1.48 -10.25
C GLY A 101 13.70 -2.18 -9.26
N PHE A 102 14.00 -1.55 -8.12
CA PHE A 102 14.75 -2.16 -7.03
C PHE A 102 14.06 -3.42 -6.50
N LEU A 103 12.75 -3.37 -6.27
CA LEU A 103 11.99 -4.54 -5.83
C LEU A 103 11.90 -5.61 -6.93
N GLY A 104 11.71 -5.21 -8.19
CA GLY A 104 11.68 -6.13 -9.34
C GLY A 104 12.98 -6.91 -9.48
N TYR A 105 14.12 -6.24 -9.31
CA TYR A 105 15.44 -6.87 -9.33
C TYR A 105 15.55 -8.01 -8.31
N GLN A 106 14.92 -7.91 -7.14
CA GLN A 106 14.99 -8.96 -6.10
C GLN A 106 14.32 -10.28 -6.52
N ILE A 107 13.38 -10.25 -7.47
CA ILE A 107 12.65 -11.43 -7.97
C ILE A 107 12.87 -11.68 -9.47
N GLY A 108 13.83 -10.99 -10.08
CA GLY A 108 14.21 -11.22 -11.48
C GLY A 108 13.24 -10.65 -12.53
N VAL A 109 12.47 -9.61 -12.20
CA VAL A 109 11.52 -8.94 -13.11
C VAL A 109 11.84 -7.44 -13.22
N ARG A 110 11.21 -6.74 -14.17
CA ARG A 110 11.53 -5.33 -14.44
C ARG A 110 11.02 -4.40 -13.34
N TYR A 111 9.80 -4.60 -12.86
CA TYR A 111 9.19 -3.79 -11.82
C TYR A 111 8.36 -4.68 -10.89
N ALA A 112 8.43 -4.43 -9.58
CA ALA A 112 7.58 -5.11 -8.61
C ALA A 112 7.03 -4.17 -7.52
N GLU A 113 5.91 -4.57 -6.93
CA GLU A 113 5.35 -3.96 -5.71
C GLU A 113 5.45 -4.91 -4.52
N GLY A 114 5.73 -4.34 -3.35
CA GLY A 114 5.94 -5.08 -2.13
C GLY A 114 4.77 -4.99 -1.16
N PHE A 115 4.50 -6.11 -0.50
CA PHE A 115 3.46 -6.21 0.52
C PHE A 115 3.95 -6.96 1.74
N VAL A 116 3.34 -6.65 2.88
CA VAL A 116 3.44 -7.44 4.11
C VAL A 116 2.06 -7.95 4.47
N ASN A 117 1.95 -9.24 4.78
CA ASN A 117 0.72 -9.78 5.32
C ASN A 117 0.70 -9.55 6.83
N SER A 118 -0.40 -8.97 7.33
CA SER A 118 -0.62 -8.75 8.77
C SER A 118 -0.42 -10.00 9.64
N GLU A 119 -0.63 -11.19 9.08
CA GLU A 119 -0.50 -12.48 9.78
C GLU A 119 0.97 -12.86 10.08
N TYR A 120 1.93 -12.26 9.38
CA TYR A 120 3.37 -12.50 9.60
C TYR A 120 4.02 -11.48 10.54
N LEU A 121 3.24 -10.58 11.15
CA LEU A 121 3.73 -9.60 12.13
C LEU A 121 3.87 -10.16 13.57
N MET A 122 4.09 -11.47 13.71
CA MET A 122 4.32 -12.13 15.00
C MET A 122 5.75 -11.92 15.51
#